data_AF-A0A538IIN6-F1
#
_entry.id   AF-A0A538IIN6-F1
#
_cell.length_a   1.000
_cell.length_b   1.000
_cell.length_c   1.000
_cell.angle_alpha   90.00
_cell.angle_beta   90.00
_cell.angle_gamma   90.00
#
_symmetry.space_group_name_H-M   'P 1'
#
loop_
_entity.id
_entity.type
_entity.pdbx_description
1 polymer ?
#
loop_
_entity_poly.entity_id
_entity_poly.type
_entity_poly.pdbx_seq_one_letter_code
_entity_poly.pdbx_strand_id
1 'polypeptide(L)'
;MRTIWNGSISFGLVNIPVGLALATQRQDVSFRTLHRECGTPIKQKRWCPVHERDVEPDELVKGWEFAKGQYVLVEEADLEAVALQRSQSIAILRFVRLEDVDPVYFDRTYYLAPADADAQRKPYVLLLRAMEESGMAAVGKFVLWGKENLCLIRARAGALLLETLFFAEDVRAKDEIEEAVAATDVQKAELQLAEQVISSLAGEWTPEDFENDYRRDLAQMLEAKLAGQEIVAPEPVAEAPVIDLMEALRQSVADAQSRRSAEGSKDGKAGTKAGSGSRSRKTPAKKSA
;
A
#
# COMPACT_ATOMS: atom_id res chain seq x y z
N MET A 1 19.14 3.42 4.05
CA MET A 1 18.18 2.76 3.13
C MET A 1 18.98 1.98 2.11
N ARG A 2 18.70 0.69 1.87
CA ARG A 2 19.47 -0.12 0.91
C ARG A 2 18.86 0.06 -0.48
N THR A 3 19.65 0.57 -1.43
CA THR A 3 19.22 0.64 -2.83
C THR A 3 19.26 -0.74 -3.47
N ILE A 4 18.27 -1.04 -4.30
CA ILE A 4 18.14 -2.28 -5.06
C ILE A 4 18.60 -2.12 -6.51
N TRP A 5 18.71 -0.87 -6.97
CA TRP A 5 19.17 -0.50 -8.31
C TRP A 5 19.81 0.89 -8.24
N ASN A 6 20.85 1.11 -9.05
CA ASN A 6 21.50 2.41 -9.20
C ASN A 6 21.48 2.77 -10.68
N GLY A 7 21.28 4.04 -10.97
CA GLY A 7 21.25 4.53 -12.34
C GLY A 7 21.08 6.04 -12.39
N SER A 8 20.43 6.54 -13.44
CA SER A 8 20.25 7.98 -13.60
C SER A 8 18.94 8.36 -14.26
N ILE A 9 18.35 9.48 -13.86
CA ILE A 9 17.22 10.09 -14.56
C ILE A 9 17.77 10.89 -15.74
N SER A 10 17.29 10.60 -16.95
CA SER A 10 17.67 11.32 -18.17
C SER A 10 16.48 12.02 -18.81
N PHE A 11 16.68 13.29 -19.18
CA PHE A 11 15.74 14.06 -19.98
C PHE A 11 16.47 15.16 -20.75
N GLY A 12 16.36 15.14 -22.08
CA GLY A 12 17.15 16.01 -22.94
C GLY A 12 18.65 15.79 -22.73
N LEU A 13 19.37 16.85 -22.31
CA LEU A 13 20.81 16.82 -22.01
C LEU A 13 21.13 16.65 -20.51
N VAL A 14 20.10 16.52 -19.67
CA VAL A 14 20.26 16.41 -18.22
C VAL A 14 20.35 14.95 -17.83
N ASN A 15 21.33 14.63 -16.98
CA ASN A 15 21.53 13.30 -16.41
C ASN A 15 21.75 13.40 -14.89
N ILE A 16 20.86 12.80 -14.09
CA ILE A 16 20.84 12.93 -12.63
C ILE A 16 21.04 11.56 -12.00
N PRO A 17 22.17 11.28 -11.32
CA PRO A 17 22.39 9.99 -10.68
C PRO A 17 21.45 9.79 -9.50
N VAL A 18 20.83 8.61 -9.44
CA VAL A 18 19.86 8.22 -8.41
C VAL A 18 19.99 6.74 -8.05
N GLY A 19 19.65 6.40 -6.81
CA GLY A 19 19.43 5.03 -6.37
C GLY A 19 17.94 4.74 -6.20
N LEU A 20 17.48 3.57 -6.60
CA LEU A 20 16.11 3.11 -6.40
C LEU A 20 16.05 2.21 -5.16
N ALA A 21 15.11 2.47 -4.26
CA ALA A 21 14.94 1.68 -3.06
C ALA A 21 13.44 1.47 -2.76
N LEU A 22 13.05 0.31 -2.24
CA LEU A 22 11.64 -0.04 -2.02
C LEU A 22 10.99 0.90 -0.99
N ALA A 23 9.85 1.50 -1.34
CA ALA A 23 9.08 2.34 -0.42
C ALA A 23 8.10 1.50 0.43
N THR A 24 7.71 0.33 -0.08
CA THR A 24 6.76 -0.57 0.59
C THR A 24 7.42 -1.91 0.92
N GLN A 25 7.09 -2.45 2.08
CA GLN A 25 7.49 -3.78 2.50
C GLN A 25 6.32 -4.43 3.23
N ARG A 26 5.89 -5.61 2.77
CA ARG A 26 4.92 -6.42 3.50
C ARG A 26 5.57 -6.97 4.76
N GLN A 27 4.91 -6.81 5.90
CA GLN A 27 5.35 -7.33 7.20
C GLN A 27 4.59 -8.60 7.57
N ASP A 28 4.57 -9.57 6.67
CA ASP A 28 3.83 -10.81 6.91
C ASP A 28 4.67 -11.79 7.75
N VAL A 29 4.00 -12.53 8.64
CA VAL A 29 4.64 -13.57 9.45
C VAL A 29 5.03 -14.72 8.53
N SER A 30 6.32 -14.99 8.39
CA SER A 30 6.80 -16.09 7.56
C SER A 30 6.78 -17.42 8.31
N PHE A 31 6.11 -18.42 7.74
CA PHE A 31 6.15 -19.79 8.26
C PHE A 31 7.15 -20.64 7.47
N ARG A 32 7.92 -21.45 8.18
CA ARG A 32 8.70 -22.54 7.57
C ARG A 32 7.90 -23.83 7.65
N THR A 33 7.90 -24.60 6.59
CA THR A 33 7.31 -25.95 6.62
C THR A 33 8.20 -26.85 7.47
N LEU A 34 7.64 -27.40 8.54
CA LEU A 34 8.33 -28.33 9.43
C LEU A 34 7.77 -29.74 9.26
N HIS A 35 8.62 -30.74 9.45
CA HIS A 35 8.17 -32.13 9.59
C HIS A 35 7.32 -32.26 10.85
N ARG A 36 6.08 -32.73 10.71
CA ARG A 36 5.10 -32.78 11.81
C ARG A 36 5.61 -33.57 13.02
N GLU A 37 6.33 -34.67 12.80
CA GLU A 37 6.75 -35.57 13.89
C GLU A 37 7.98 -35.05 14.65
N CYS A 38 8.99 -34.54 13.94
CA CYS A 38 10.27 -34.15 14.55
C CYS A 38 10.52 -32.63 14.61
N GLY A 39 9.60 -31.81 14.08
CA GLY A 39 9.72 -30.34 14.07
C GLY A 39 10.85 -29.79 13.19
N THR A 40 11.51 -30.62 12.39
CA THR A 40 12.65 -30.20 11.58
C THR A 40 12.20 -29.45 10.32
N PRO A 41 12.79 -28.29 9.96
CA PRO A 41 12.49 -27.60 8.71
C PRO A 41 12.78 -28.47 7.48
N ILE A 42 11.80 -28.57 6.58
CA ILE A 42 11.92 -29.38 5.36
C ILE A 42 12.47 -28.51 4.22
N LYS A 43 13.42 -29.05 3.47
CA LYS A 43 13.90 -28.47 2.20
C LYS A 43 13.19 -29.14 1.04
N GLN A 44 12.62 -28.34 0.12
CA GLN A 44 12.05 -28.85 -1.12
C GLN A 44 13.17 -29.25 -2.09
N LYS A 45 13.05 -30.43 -2.70
CA LYS A 45 13.88 -30.88 -3.81
C LYS A 45 13.04 -30.94 -5.08
N ARG A 46 13.68 -30.67 -6.22
CA ARG A 46 13.05 -30.77 -7.55
C ARG A 46 13.39 -32.13 -8.14
N TRP A 47 12.40 -32.86 -8.60
CA TRP A 47 12.55 -34.21 -9.14
C TRP A 47 12.24 -34.22 -10.64
N CYS A 48 13.11 -34.85 -11.44
CA CYS A 48 12.85 -35.10 -12.85
C CYS A 48 12.20 -36.48 -13.02
N PRO A 49 10.95 -36.56 -13.52
CA PRO A 49 10.27 -37.85 -13.71
C PRO A 49 10.87 -38.70 -14.83
N VAL A 50 11.61 -38.10 -15.77
CA VAL A 50 12.23 -38.81 -16.90
C VAL A 50 13.54 -39.48 -16.49
N HIS A 51 14.35 -38.79 -15.69
CA HIS A 51 15.66 -39.30 -15.23
C HIS A 51 15.61 -39.93 -13.84
N GLU A 52 14.41 -39.97 -13.23
CA GLU A 52 14.16 -40.52 -11.89
C GLU A 52 15.20 -40.09 -10.86
N ARG A 53 15.51 -38.79 -10.83
CA ARG A 53 16.45 -38.20 -9.86
C ARG A 53 16.09 -36.79 -9.47
N ASP A 54 16.64 -36.38 -8.33
CA ASP A 54 16.72 -34.98 -7.94
C ASP A 54 17.56 -34.21 -8.97
N VAL A 55 17.11 -33.02 -9.33
CA VAL A 55 17.81 -32.09 -10.24
C VAL A 55 18.27 -30.86 -9.49
N GLU A 56 19.51 -30.47 -9.76
CA GLU A 56 20.12 -29.28 -9.18
C GLU A 56 19.69 -28.01 -9.95
N PRO A 57 19.76 -26.82 -9.34
CA PRO A 57 19.28 -25.58 -9.96
C PRO A 57 19.94 -25.20 -11.29
N ASP A 58 21.19 -25.59 -11.49
CA ASP A 58 21.99 -25.38 -12.71
C ASP A 58 21.54 -26.26 -13.89
N GLU A 59 20.84 -27.36 -13.60
CA GLU A 59 20.24 -28.23 -14.63
C GLU A 59 18.88 -27.74 -15.12
N LEU A 60 18.39 -26.60 -14.59
CA LEU A 60 17.06 -26.07 -14.88
C LEU A 60 17.11 -24.91 -15.86
N VAL A 61 16.36 -25.05 -16.94
CA VAL A 61 16.19 -24.03 -17.98
C VAL A 61 14.74 -23.57 -18.02
N LYS A 62 14.51 -22.37 -18.57
CA LYS A 62 13.14 -21.86 -18.79
C LYS A 62 12.63 -22.38 -20.14
N GLY A 63 11.35 -22.75 -20.19
CA GLY A 63 10.68 -23.14 -21.42
C GLY A 63 9.49 -22.21 -21.68
N TRP A 64 9.37 -21.67 -22.89
CA TRP A 64 8.18 -20.96 -23.34
C TRP A 64 7.29 -21.92 -24.14
N GLU A 65 6.06 -22.13 -23.67
CA GLU A 65 5.08 -23.01 -24.29
C GLU A 65 4.38 -22.30 -25.45
N PHE A 66 4.66 -22.73 -26.68
CA PHE A 66 4.03 -22.15 -27.89
C PHE A 66 2.84 -22.98 -28.39
N ALA A 67 2.77 -24.24 -27.98
CA ALA A 67 1.64 -25.14 -28.17
C ALA A 67 1.60 -26.14 -27.02
N LYS A 68 0.44 -26.76 -26.78
CA LYS A 68 0.23 -27.67 -25.63
C LYS A 68 1.32 -28.75 -25.56
N GLY A 69 2.16 -28.69 -24.54
CA GLY A 69 3.27 -29.63 -24.31
C GLY A 69 4.49 -29.45 -25.23
N GLN A 70 4.56 -28.37 -26.02
CA GLN A 70 5.70 -28.03 -26.86
C GLN A 70 6.36 -26.74 -26.35
N TYR A 71 7.65 -26.84 -26.02
CA TYR A 71 8.40 -25.78 -25.37
C TYR A 71 9.60 -25.37 -26.23
N VAL A 72 9.83 -24.06 -26.34
CA VAL A 72 11.11 -23.50 -26.79
C VAL A 72 11.96 -23.25 -25.55
N LEU A 73 13.18 -23.78 -25.54
CA LEU A 73 14.14 -23.50 -24.48
C LEU A 73 14.58 -22.05 -24.59
N VAL A 74 14.55 -21.36 -23.45
CA VAL A 74 14.98 -19.97 -23.32
C VAL A 74 16.12 -19.94 -22.32
N GLU A 75 17.33 -19.76 -22.83
CA GLU A 75 18.51 -19.59 -22.00
C GLU A 75 18.59 -18.16 -21.46
N GLU A 76 19.38 -17.97 -20.41
CA GLU A 76 19.64 -16.63 -19.87
C GLU A 76 20.29 -15.72 -20.91
N ALA A 77 21.16 -16.27 -21.76
CA ALA A 77 21.79 -15.55 -22.88
C ALA A 77 20.78 -15.07 -23.94
N ASP A 78 19.73 -15.84 -24.23
CA ASP A 78 18.67 -15.44 -25.17
C ASP A 78 17.89 -14.24 -24.62
N LEU A 79 17.61 -14.26 -23.31
CA LEU A 79 16.95 -13.15 -22.62
C LEU A 79 17.85 -11.91 -22.59
N GLU A 80 19.15 -12.07 -22.39
CA GLU A 80 20.12 -10.97 -22.42
C GLU A 80 20.28 -10.35 -23.82
N ALA A 81 20.18 -11.15 -24.88
CA ALA A 81 20.27 -10.68 -26.26
C ALA A 81 19.05 -9.84 -26.69
N VAL A 82 17.86 -10.17 -26.16
CA VAL A 82 16.61 -9.44 -26.41
C VAL A 82 16.47 -8.23 -25.47
N ALA A 83 17.04 -8.28 -24.27
CA ALA A 83 17.02 -7.17 -23.33
C ALA A 83 17.65 -5.94 -23.99
N LEU A 84 16.81 -4.95 -24.31
CA LEU A 84 17.21 -3.61 -24.73
C LEU A 84 18.47 -3.20 -23.95
N GLN A 85 19.48 -2.71 -24.68
CA GLN A 85 20.71 -2.10 -24.15
C GLN A 85 20.50 -1.62 -22.71
N ARG A 86 21.24 -2.22 -21.76
CA ARG A 86 21.18 -1.97 -20.30
C ARG A 86 21.43 -0.50 -19.96
N SER A 87 20.59 0.42 -20.41
CA SER A 87 20.60 1.79 -19.93
C SER A 87 20.12 1.69 -18.50
N GLN A 88 21.06 1.81 -17.56
CA GLN A 88 20.77 2.06 -16.15
C GLN A 88 20.25 3.50 -16.02
N SER A 89 19.25 3.84 -16.83
CA SER A 89 18.69 5.17 -16.92
C SER A 89 17.17 5.10 -16.98
N ILE A 90 16.54 6.02 -16.26
CA ILE A 90 15.12 6.30 -16.35
C ILE A 90 14.97 7.44 -17.35
N ALA A 91 14.50 7.12 -18.55
CA ALA A 91 14.27 8.09 -19.61
C ALA A 91 12.90 8.75 -19.42
N ILE A 92 12.87 10.05 -19.08
CA ILE A 92 11.61 10.80 -19.02
C ILE A 92 11.13 11.07 -20.44
N LEU A 93 9.88 10.69 -20.71
CA LEU A 93 9.22 10.90 -21.98
C LEU A 93 8.39 12.19 -21.99
N ARG A 94 7.75 12.52 -20.87
CA ARG A 94 6.90 13.73 -20.72
C ARG A 94 6.59 14.04 -19.27
N PHE A 95 6.09 15.24 -19.02
CA PHE A 95 5.50 15.64 -17.74
C PHE A 95 3.96 15.72 -17.86
N VAL A 96 3.24 15.27 -16.85
CA VAL A 96 1.77 15.23 -16.76
C VAL A 96 1.33 15.69 -15.36
N ARG A 97 0.06 16.04 -15.16
CA ARG A 97 -0.45 16.24 -13.80
C ARG A 97 -0.72 14.87 -13.18
N LEU A 98 -0.49 14.75 -11.88
CA LEU A 98 -0.69 13.47 -11.18
C LEU A 98 -2.15 12.99 -11.25
N GLU A 99 -3.10 13.92 -11.22
CA GLU A 99 -4.54 13.67 -11.32
C GLU A 99 -4.99 13.12 -12.69
N ASP A 100 -4.20 13.31 -13.75
CA ASP A 100 -4.51 12.80 -15.08
C ASP A 100 -4.19 11.30 -15.21
N VAL A 101 -3.47 10.72 -14.24
CA VAL A 101 -3.05 9.31 -14.26
C VAL A 101 -3.93 8.52 -13.29
N ASP A 102 -4.80 7.68 -13.85
CA ASP A 102 -5.72 6.86 -13.06
C ASP A 102 -4.94 5.88 -12.14
N PRO A 103 -5.33 5.77 -10.85
CA PRO A 103 -4.75 4.82 -9.90
C PRO A 103 -4.66 3.37 -10.39
N VAL A 104 -5.53 2.94 -11.32
CA VAL A 104 -5.52 1.59 -11.91
C VAL A 104 -4.20 1.24 -12.58
N TYR A 105 -3.45 2.24 -13.04
CA TYR A 105 -2.17 2.01 -13.70
C TYR A 105 -1.02 1.77 -12.72
N PHE A 106 -1.15 2.05 -11.43
CA PHE A 106 -0.03 1.98 -10.47
C PHE A 106 0.19 0.55 -9.95
N ASP A 107 1.45 0.10 -9.92
CA ASP A 107 1.84 -1.22 -9.38
C ASP A 107 2.66 -1.12 -8.08
N ARG A 108 3.87 -0.54 -8.15
CA ARG A 108 4.80 -0.50 -7.01
C ARG A 108 5.47 0.85 -6.84
N THR A 109 5.61 1.27 -5.58
CA THR A 109 6.26 2.52 -5.20
C THR A 109 7.69 2.28 -4.70
N TYR A 110 8.59 3.14 -5.13
CA TYR A 110 10.00 3.17 -4.79
C TYR A 110 10.41 4.61 -4.42
N TYR A 111 11.36 4.75 -3.50
CA TYR A 111 12.06 6.00 -3.27
C TYR A 111 13.25 6.11 -4.22
N LEU A 112 13.42 7.30 -4.80
CA LEU A 112 14.62 7.67 -5.54
C LEU A 112 15.56 8.42 -4.58
N ALA A 113 16.61 7.76 -4.15
CA ALA A 113 17.64 8.36 -3.32
C ALA A 113 18.62 9.19 -4.18
N PRO A 114 18.99 10.41 -3.77
CA PRO A 114 20.06 11.14 -4.43
C PRO A 114 21.41 10.44 -4.25
N ALA A 115 22.36 10.73 -5.13
CA ALA A 115 23.73 10.25 -4.99
C ALA A 115 24.41 10.74 -3.69
N ASP A 116 25.34 9.94 -3.18
CA ASP A 116 26.05 10.24 -1.93
C ASP A 116 26.93 11.48 -2.03
N ALA A 117 27.52 11.75 -3.20
CA ALA A 117 28.40 12.89 -3.42
C ALA A 117 27.62 14.22 -3.48
N ASP A 118 27.99 15.20 -2.65
CA ASP A 118 27.31 16.51 -2.57
C ASP A 118 27.17 17.23 -3.92
N ALA A 119 28.21 17.18 -4.76
CA ALA A 119 28.20 17.78 -6.09
C ALA A 119 27.11 17.20 -7.01
N GLN A 120 26.69 15.95 -6.76
CA GLN A 120 25.68 15.23 -7.54
C GLN A 120 24.26 15.34 -6.95
N ARG A 121 24.11 15.91 -5.74
CA ARG A 121 22.79 16.11 -5.09
C ARG A 121 22.03 17.31 -5.64
N LYS A 122 22.73 18.37 -6.06
CA LYS A 122 22.11 19.64 -6.50
C LYS A 122 21.11 19.44 -7.65
N PRO A 123 21.40 18.67 -8.72
CA PRO A 123 20.44 18.41 -9.79
C PRO A 123 19.18 17.66 -9.32
N TYR A 124 19.33 16.69 -8.41
CA TYR A 124 18.21 15.97 -7.81
C TYR A 124 17.29 16.91 -7.04
N VAL A 125 17.86 17.75 -6.18
CA VAL A 125 17.08 18.71 -5.38
C VAL A 125 16.40 19.76 -6.27
N LEU A 126 17.06 20.17 -7.36
CA LEU A 126 16.47 21.09 -8.33
C LEU A 126 15.26 20.46 -9.03
N LEU A 127 15.37 19.21 -9.49
CA LEU A 127 14.26 18.48 -10.11
C LEU A 127 13.11 18.31 -9.11
N LEU A 128 13.42 17.89 -7.88
CA LEU A 128 12.44 17.75 -6.79
C LEU A 128 11.65 19.05 -6.60
N ARG A 129 12.33 20.17 -6.36
CA ARG A 129 11.66 21.47 -6.12
C ARG A 129 10.87 21.94 -7.33
N ALA A 130 11.41 21.78 -8.53
CA ALA A 130 10.70 22.15 -9.76
C ALA A 130 9.41 21.35 -9.94
N MET A 131 9.40 20.06 -9.59
CA MET A 131 8.20 19.21 -9.64
C MET A 131 7.20 19.57 -8.53
N GLU A 132 7.66 19.89 -7.32
CA GLU A 132 6.81 20.37 -6.23
C GLU A 132 6.12 21.69 -6.58
N GLU A 133 6.87 22.66 -7.12
CA GLU A 133 6.35 23.98 -7.49
C GLU A 133 5.42 23.94 -8.70
N SER A 134 5.69 23.06 -9.67
CA SER A 134 4.88 22.93 -10.88
C SER A 134 3.66 22.02 -10.73
N GLY A 135 3.62 21.17 -9.69
CA GLY A 135 2.58 20.14 -9.52
C GLY A 135 2.61 19.04 -10.58
N MET A 136 3.75 18.88 -11.28
CA MET A 136 3.90 17.94 -12.38
C MET A 136 4.60 16.65 -11.96
N ALA A 137 4.17 15.54 -12.54
CA ALA A 137 4.82 14.24 -12.48
C ALA A 137 5.49 13.91 -13.82
N ALA A 138 6.59 13.17 -13.80
CA ALA A 138 7.31 12.76 -15.00
C ALA A 138 6.99 11.32 -15.37
N VAL A 139 6.48 11.08 -16.58
CA VAL A 139 6.27 9.74 -17.13
C VAL A 139 7.50 9.34 -17.92
N GLY A 140 7.99 8.12 -17.70
CA GLY A 140 9.22 7.63 -18.31
C GLY A 140 9.24 6.11 -18.47
N LYS A 141 10.35 5.62 -19.02
CA LYS A 141 10.64 4.19 -19.14
C LYS A 141 12.01 3.88 -18.56
N PHE A 142 12.15 2.70 -17.99
CA PHE A 142 13.42 2.21 -17.47
C PHE A 142 13.45 0.69 -17.45
N VAL A 143 14.64 0.11 -17.31
CA VAL A 143 14.82 -1.34 -17.20
C VAL A 143 15.05 -1.73 -15.74
N LEU A 144 14.20 -2.59 -15.21
CA LEU A 144 14.34 -3.19 -13.88
C LEU A 144 14.23 -4.71 -14.01
N TRP A 145 15.21 -5.43 -13.44
CA TRP A 145 15.30 -6.89 -13.50
C TRP A 145 15.12 -7.49 -14.91
N GLY A 146 15.74 -6.85 -15.90
CA GLY A 146 15.73 -7.31 -17.30
C GLY A 146 14.43 -7.06 -18.06
N LYS A 147 13.48 -6.32 -17.49
CA LYS A 147 12.23 -5.94 -18.16
C LYS A 147 12.14 -4.43 -18.32
N GLU A 148 11.64 -3.97 -19.47
CA GLU A 148 11.22 -2.59 -19.63
C GLU A 148 9.98 -2.34 -18.76
N ASN A 149 9.98 -1.25 -18.01
CA ASN A 149 8.89 -0.82 -17.16
C ASN A 149 8.52 0.61 -17.55
N LEU A 150 7.21 0.88 -17.64
CA LEU A 150 6.69 2.24 -17.60
C LEU A 150 6.73 2.74 -16.16
N CYS A 151 7.03 4.01 -15.96
CA CYS A 151 7.05 4.60 -14.62
C CYS A 151 6.56 6.03 -14.58
N LEU A 152 6.11 6.44 -13.40
CA LEU A 152 5.81 7.81 -13.04
C LEU A 152 6.73 8.24 -11.89
N ILE A 153 7.42 9.35 -12.06
CA ILE A 153 8.17 10.01 -11.00
C ILE A 153 7.34 11.18 -10.49
N ARG A 154 7.19 11.30 -9.17
CA ARG A 154 6.53 12.44 -8.54
C ARG A 154 7.29 12.91 -7.32
N ALA A 155 7.15 14.18 -6.99
CA ALA A 155 7.65 14.73 -5.75
C ALA A 155 6.60 14.56 -4.63
N ARG A 156 7.01 14.06 -3.47
CA ARG A 156 6.19 14.08 -2.25
C ARG A 156 7.06 14.06 -1.01
N ALA A 157 6.68 14.88 -0.02
CA ALA A 157 7.33 14.93 1.30
C ALA A 157 8.86 15.12 1.23
N GLY A 158 9.35 15.95 0.30
CA GLY A 158 10.78 16.25 0.16
C GLY A 158 11.61 15.15 -0.50
N ALA A 159 10.98 14.18 -1.17
CA ALA A 159 11.66 13.15 -1.94
C ALA A 159 10.98 12.89 -3.30
N LEU A 160 11.76 12.39 -4.25
CA LEU A 160 11.25 11.84 -5.49
C LEU A 160 10.84 10.38 -5.24
N LEU A 161 9.62 10.06 -5.64
CA LEU A 161 9.08 8.71 -5.64
C LEU A 161 8.98 8.27 -7.09
N LEU A 162 9.34 7.01 -7.35
CA LEU A 162 9.10 6.34 -8.62
C LEU A 162 8.01 5.29 -8.39
N GLU A 163 6.98 5.34 -9.22
CA GLU A 163 5.92 4.35 -9.26
C GLU A 163 5.98 3.60 -10.59
N THR A 164 6.05 2.29 -10.56
CA THR A 164 5.92 1.48 -11.78
C THR A 164 4.48 1.50 -12.22
N LEU A 165 4.28 1.60 -13.54
CA LEU A 165 2.97 1.62 -14.16
C LEU A 165 2.76 0.36 -15.00
N PHE A 166 1.54 -0.15 -14.99
CA PHE A 166 1.04 -1.09 -15.97
C PHE A 166 0.94 -0.43 -17.35
N PHE A 167 1.19 -1.19 -18.41
CA PHE A 167 0.84 -0.73 -19.75
C PHE A 167 -0.68 -0.82 -19.94
N ALA A 168 -1.22 -0.07 -20.89
CA ALA A 168 -2.66 -0.10 -21.17
C ALA A 168 -3.18 -1.50 -21.53
N GLU A 169 -2.33 -2.33 -22.17
CA GLU A 169 -2.63 -3.73 -22.49
C GLU A 169 -2.65 -4.67 -21.28
N ASP A 170 -2.02 -4.29 -20.17
CA ASP A 170 -2.04 -5.05 -18.92
C ASP A 170 -3.27 -4.75 -18.06
N VAL A 171 -3.98 -3.65 -18.36
CA VAL A 171 -5.19 -3.23 -17.63
C VAL A 171 -6.41 -3.92 -18.24
N ARG A 172 -7.17 -4.61 -17.39
CA ARG A 172 -8.39 -5.32 -17.82
C ARG A 172 -9.49 -4.33 -18.19
N ALA A 173 -10.24 -4.66 -19.25
CA ALA A 173 -11.41 -3.90 -19.66
C ALA A 173 -12.52 -3.94 -18.59
N LYS A 174 -13.32 -2.89 -18.53
CA LYS A 174 -14.44 -2.71 -17.59
C LYS A 174 -15.81 -2.69 -18.27
N ASP A 175 -15.86 -3.06 -19.54
CA ASP A 175 -17.03 -2.91 -20.41
C ASP A 175 -18.28 -3.61 -19.82
N GLU A 176 -18.14 -4.82 -19.28
CA GLU A 176 -19.24 -5.55 -18.63
C GLU A 176 -19.82 -4.80 -17.43
N ILE A 177 -18.99 -4.07 -16.67
CA ILE A 177 -19.42 -3.25 -15.54
C ILE A 177 -20.13 -2.01 -16.05
N GLU A 178 -19.59 -1.35 -17.08
CA GLU A 178 -20.20 -0.16 -17.68
C GLU A 178 -21.58 -0.45 -18.27
N GLU A 179 -21.73 -1.59 -18.96
CA GLU A 179 -23.01 -2.07 -19.47
C GLU A 179 -24.01 -2.33 -18.34
N ALA A 180 -23.60 -3.02 -17.29
CA ALA A 180 -24.46 -3.32 -16.14
C ALA A 180 -24.93 -2.04 -15.42
N VAL A 181 -24.04 -1.05 -15.25
CA VAL A 181 -24.36 0.24 -14.64
C VAL A 181 -25.29 1.04 -15.55
N ALA A 182 -25.02 1.12 -16.86
CA ALA A 182 -25.84 1.86 -17.80
C ALA A 182 -27.26 1.27 -17.96
N ALA A 183 -27.41 -0.05 -17.77
CA ALA A 183 -28.70 -0.73 -17.82
C ALA A 183 -29.55 -0.57 -16.54
N THR A 184 -29.03 0.07 -15.48
CA THR A 184 -29.67 0.13 -14.17
C THR A 184 -30.05 1.56 -13.81
N ASP A 185 -31.35 1.85 -13.75
CA ASP A 185 -31.87 3.13 -13.26
C ASP A 185 -31.98 3.16 -11.73
N VAL A 186 -31.61 4.29 -11.13
CA VAL A 186 -31.69 4.53 -9.67
C VAL A 186 -32.67 5.66 -9.39
N GLN A 187 -33.58 5.48 -8.42
CA GLN A 187 -34.51 6.54 -8.07
C GLN A 187 -33.83 7.62 -7.24
N LYS A 188 -34.24 8.88 -7.45
CA LYS A 188 -33.67 10.04 -6.74
C LYS A 188 -33.75 9.93 -5.21
N ALA A 189 -34.82 9.33 -4.68
CA ALA A 189 -34.99 9.14 -3.25
C ALA A 189 -34.00 8.12 -2.66
N GLU A 190 -33.68 7.06 -3.41
CA GLU A 190 -32.69 6.04 -3.04
C GLU A 190 -31.27 6.64 -3.05
N LEU A 191 -30.96 7.42 -4.09
CA LEU A 191 -29.68 8.14 -4.19
C LEU A 191 -29.48 9.10 -3.01
N GLN A 192 -30.50 9.88 -2.65
CA GLN A 192 -30.43 10.81 -1.51
C GLN A 192 -30.20 10.10 -0.18
N LEU A 193 -30.82 8.93 0.03
CA LEU A 193 -30.60 8.14 1.23
C LEU A 193 -29.17 7.59 1.28
N ALA A 194 -28.66 7.08 0.15
CA ALA A 194 -27.29 6.59 0.04
C ALA A 194 -26.26 7.71 0.31
N GLU A 195 -26.47 8.91 -0.24
CA GLU A 195 -25.61 10.09 0.00
C GLU A 195 -25.54 10.46 1.51
N GLN A 196 -26.65 10.36 2.23
CA GLN A 196 -26.67 10.60 3.68
C GLN A 196 -25.83 9.58 4.44
N VAL A 197 -25.91 8.30 4.07
CA VAL A 197 -25.10 7.24 4.70
C VAL A 197 -23.61 7.47 4.41
N ILE A 198 -23.25 7.77 3.16
CA ILE A 198 -21.86 8.09 2.78
C ILE A 198 -21.36 9.29 3.60
N SER A 199 -22.14 10.36 3.68
CA SER A 199 -21.77 11.55 4.46
C SER A 199 -21.63 11.26 5.96
N SER A 200 -22.42 10.33 6.49
CA SER A 200 -22.33 9.93 7.90
C SER A 200 -21.07 9.12 8.24
N LEU A 201 -20.52 8.42 7.24
CA LEU A 201 -19.32 7.59 7.36
C LEU A 201 -18.05 8.29 6.83
N ALA A 202 -18.18 9.49 6.25
CA ALA A 202 -17.05 10.27 5.78
C ALA A 202 -16.18 10.74 6.96
N GLY A 203 -14.86 10.60 6.82
CA GLY A 203 -13.86 10.98 7.82
C GLY A 203 -12.51 11.28 7.18
N GLU A 204 -11.53 11.64 8.02
CA GLU A 204 -10.16 11.88 7.58
C GLU A 204 -9.43 10.56 7.30
N TRP A 205 -8.50 10.58 6.34
CA TRP A 205 -7.66 9.43 6.04
C TRP A 205 -6.35 9.52 6.83
N THR A 206 -6.27 8.72 7.89
CA THR A 206 -5.06 8.53 8.70
C THR A 206 -4.67 7.06 8.61
N PRO A 207 -3.57 6.70 7.89
CA PRO A 207 -3.16 5.31 7.71
C PRO A 207 -2.97 4.55 9.03
N GLU A 208 -2.56 5.24 10.09
CA GLU A 208 -2.29 4.69 11.41
C GLU A 208 -3.55 4.17 12.13
N ASP A 209 -4.75 4.57 11.71
CA ASP A 209 -6.01 4.09 12.27
C ASP A 209 -6.38 2.67 11.79
N PHE A 210 -5.70 2.18 10.74
CA PHE A 210 -6.02 0.91 10.09
C PHE A 210 -4.96 -0.16 10.44
N GLU A 211 -5.25 -0.93 11.49
CA GLU A 211 -4.44 -2.07 11.88
C GLU A 211 -4.84 -3.34 11.11
N ASN A 212 -3.89 -4.26 10.95
CA ASN A 212 -4.16 -5.58 10.37
C ASN A 212 -4.60 -6.55 11.49
N ASP A 213 -5.91 -6.68 11.67
CA ASP A 213 -6.52 -7.54 12.70
C ASP A 213 -5.99 -8.97 12.64
N TYR A 214 -5.90 -9.55 11.44
CA TYR A 214 -5.36 -10.90 11.26
C TYR A 214 -3.92 -11.03 11.80
N ARG A 215 -3.06 -10.04 11.54
CA ARG A 215 -1.67 -10.05 12.03
C ARG A 215 -1.63 -9.92 13.55
N ARG A 216 -2.46 -9.05 14.14
CA ARG A 216 -2.59 -8.91 15.59
C ARG A 216 -3.03 -10.23 16.22
N ASP A 217 -4.10 -10.83 15.70
CA ASP A 217 -4.69 -12.06 16.24
C ASP A 217 -3.73 -13.24 16.05
N LEU A 218 -3.02 -13.30 14.91
CA LEU A 218 -1.98 -14.29 14.65
C LEU A 218 -0.81 -14.16 15.64
N ALA A 219 -0.36 -12.93 15.92
CA ALA A 219 0.71 -12.70 16.89
C ALA A 219 0.29 -13.15 18.29
N GLN A 220 -0.92 -12.80 18.73
CA GLN A 220 -1.48 -13.23 20.01
C GLN A 220 -1.61 -14.76 20.10
N MET A 221 -2.09 -15.41 19.03
CA MET A 221 -2.19 -16.87 18.96
C MET A 221 -0.82 -17.55 19.08
N LEU A 222 0.21 -17.00 18.43
CA LEU A 222 1.58 -17.50 18.52
C LEU A 222 2.16 -17.31 19.92
N GLU A 223 1.94 -16.15 20.55
CA GLU A 223 2.36 -15.87 21.94
C GLU A 223 1.67 -16.80 22.95
N ALA A 224 0.37 -17.04 22.80
CA ALA A 224 -0.38 -17.98 23.63
C ALA A 224 0.16 -19.42 23.51
N LYS A 225 0.47 -19.89 22.28
CA LYS A 225 1.12 -21.19 22.07
C LYS A 225 2.50 -21.26 22.70
N LEU A 226 3.29 -20.18 22.62
CA LEU A 226 4.61 -20.11 23.26
C LEU A 226 4.49 -20.16 24.80
N ALA A 227 3.45 -19.55 25.36
CA ALA A 227 3.16 -19.55 26.79
C ALA A 227 2.49 -20.85 27.29
N GLY A 228 2.20 -21.82 26.41
CA GLY A 228 1.54 -23.08 26.75
C GLY A 228 0.06 -22.95 27.11
N GLN A 229 -0.59 -21.84 26.71
CA GLN A 229 -2.01 -21.62 26.93
C GLN A 229 -2.84 -22.31 25.84
N GLU A 230 -3.97 -22.94 26.21
CA GLU A 230 -4.94 -23.41 25.23
C GLU A 230 -5.56 -22.22 24.49
N ILE A 231 -5.49 -22.25 23.16
CA ILE A 231 -6.10 -21.22 22.33
C ILE A 231 -7.59 -21.49 22.30
N VAL A 232 -8.36 -20.62 22.96
CA VAL A 232 -9.81 -20.54 22.73
C VAL A 232 -10.00 -19.80 21.42
N ALA A 233 -10.49 -20.50 20.39
CA ALA A 233 -10.91 -19.84 19.16
C ALA A 233 -12.06 -18.87 19.50
N PRO A 234 -12.01 -17.59 19.08
CA PRO A 234 -13.13 -16.69 19.26
C PRO A 234 -14.36 -17.30 18.58
N GLU A 235 -15.51 -17.29 19.26
CA GLU A 235 -16.77 -17.75 18.68
C GLU A 235 -17.04 -16.97 17.38
N PRO A 236 -17.45 -17.65 16.29
CA PRO A 236 -17.81 -16.98 15.06
C PRO A 236 -18.94 -15.99 15.36
N VAL A 237 -18.70 -14.72 15.05
CA VAL A 237 -19.75 -13.69 15.09
C VAL A 237 -20.84 -14.17 14.13
N ALA A 238 -22.05 -14.39 14.65
CA ALA A 238 -23.18 -14.79 13.83
C ALA A 238 -23.33 -13.78 12.68
N GLU A 239 -23.37 -14.27 11.45
CA GLU A 239 -23.60 -13.43 10.27
C GLU A 239 -24.90 -12.65 10.52
N ALA A 240 -24.80 -11.32 10.49
CA ALA A 240 -25.98 -10.48 10.61
C ALA A 240 -26.95 -10.87 9.47
N PRO A 241 -28.26 -11.04 9.76
CA PRO A 241 -29.22 -11.38 8.73
C PRO A 241 -29.15 -10.37 7.60
N VAL A 242 -29.26 -10.84 6.36
CA VAL A 242 -29.33 -9.99 5.17
C VAL A 242 -30.64 -9.21 5.23
N ILE A 243 -30.58 -8.01 5.83
CA ILE A 243 -31.70 -7.07 5.89
C ILE A 243 -31.85 -6.43 4.50
N ASP A 244 -33.09 -6.14 4.09
CA ASP A 244 -33.40 -5.34 2.90
C ASP A 244 -32.55 -4.05 2.94
N LEU A 245 -31.85 -3.74 1.85
CA LEU A 245 -30.95 -2.59 1.74
C LEU A 245 -31.63 -1.30 2.26
N MET A 246 -32.93 -1.12 2.02
CA MET A 246 -33.66 0.06 2.48
C MET A 246 -33.85 0.11 3.99
N GLU A 247 -34.04 -1.04 4.64
CA GLU A 247 -34.13 -1.14 6.09
C GLU A 247 -32.74 -1.01 6.74
N ALA A 248 -31.71 -1.61 6.14
CA ALA A 248 -30.32 -1.48 6.56
C ALA A 248 -29.80 -0.03 6.47
N LEU A 249 -30.15 0.69 5.40
CA LEU A 249 -29.82 2.11 5.23
C LEU A 249 -30.54 2.99 6.27
N ARG A 250 -31.84 2.75 6.52
CA ARG A 250 -32.60 3.49 7.54
C ARG A 250 -32.04 3.26 8.96
N GLN A 251 -31.67 2.03 9.28
CA GLN A 251 -31.03 1.70 10.56
C GLN A 251 -29.65 2.38 10.67
N SER A 252 -28.84 2.34 9.62
CA SER A 252 -27.52 2.99 9.60
C SER A 252 -27.61 4.52 9.82
N VAL A 253 -28.60 5.20 9.22
CA VAL A 253 -28.84 6.64 9.45
C VAL A 253 -29.28 6.91 10.89
N ALA A 254 -30.16 6.08 11.46
CA ALA A 254 -30.61 6.21 12.86
C ALA A 254 -29.45 5.99 13.85
N ASP A 255 -28.59 5.02 13.59
CA ASP A 255 -27.42 4.72 14.41
C ASP A 255 -26.37 5.84 14.32
N ALA A 256 -26.11 6.38 13.12
CA ALA A 256 -25.20 7.51 12.94
C ALA A 256 -25.71 8.79 13.65
N GLN A 257 -27.01 9.05 13.63
CA GLN A 257 -27.64 10.17 14.34
C GLN A 257 -27.60 10.01 15.87
N SER A 258 -27.79 8.78 16.38
CA SER A 258 -27.70 8.50 17.81
C SER A 258 -26.27 8.61 18.37
N ARG A 259 -25.25 8.21 17.60
CA ARG A 259 -23.83 8.38 17.97
C ARG A 259 -23.43 9.85 18.05
N ARG A 260 -23.81 10.68 17.06
CA ARG A 260 -23.59 12.15 17.12
C ARG A 260 -24.31 12.82 18.29
N SER A 261 -25.48 12.32 18.69
CA SER A 261 -26.24 12.86 19.83
C SER A 261 -25.64 12.47 21.19
N ALA A 262 -25.01 11.30 21.28
CA ALA A 262 -24.33 10.84 22.50
C ALA A 262 -23.01 11.58 22.76
N GLU A 263 -22.29 11.96 21.69
CA GLU A 263 -21.03 12.70 21.77
C GLU A 263 -21.23 14.18 22.12
N GLY A 264 -22.32 14.81 21.62
CA GLY A 264 -22.70 16.18 21.99
C GLY A 264 -23.26 16.34 23.42
N SER A 265 -23.63 15.25 24.10
CA SER A 265 -24.23 15.31 25.44
C SER A 265 -23.21 15.23 26.60
N LYS A 266 -21.91 15.00 26.34
CA LYS A 266 -20.88 14.93 27.39
C LYS A 266 -20.27 16.29 27.79
N ASP A 267 -20.42 17.34 26.98
CA ASP A 267 -19.88 18.68 27.29
C ASP A 267 -20.88 19.65 27.96
N GLY A 268 -22.10 19.18 28.28
CA GLY A 268 -23.20 20.05 28.69
C GLY A 268 -23.60 20.03 30.18
N LYS A 269 -22.76 19.56 31.12
CA LYS A 269 -23.17 19.52 32.54
C LYS A 269 -22.05 19.76 33.56
N ALA A 270 -21.46 20.95 33.54
CA ALA A 270 -20.81 21.54 34.70
C ALA A 270 -21.17 23.03 34.80
N GLY A 271 -22.33 23.31 35.41
CA GLY A 271 -22.80 24.67 35.60
C GLY A 271 -23.84 24.79 36.71
N THR A 272 -23.36 25.23 37.88
CA THR A 272 -24.09 26.00 38.90
C THR A 272 -24.88 25.24 39.97
N LYS A 273 -24.29 25.15 41.18
CA LYS A 273 -24.99 25.49 42.43
C LYS A 273 -24.06 26.27 43.36
N ALA A 274 -24.48 27.49 43.66
CA ALA A 274 -23.89 28.40 44.65
C ALA A 274 -24.34 28.04 46.07
N GLY A 275 -23.56 28.44 47.08
CA GLY A 275 -24.08 28.69 48.42
C GLY A 275 -23.11 28.57 49.60
N SER A 276 -22.52 29.71 49.97
CA SER A 276 -22.34 30.23 51.36
C SER A 276 -21.43 29.49 52.36
N GLY A 277 -20.46 30.22 52.94
CA GLY A 277 -19.77 29.81 54.17
C GLY A 277 -18.52 30.62 54.54
N SER A 278 -18.72 31.82 55.07
CA SER A 278 -17.69 32.67 55.71
C SER A 278 -16.99 32.00 56.90
N ARG A 279 -15.65 32.13 57.02
CA ARG A 279 -14.94 32.62 58.24
C ARG A 279 -13.41 32.69 58.11
N SER A 280 -12.93 33.92 58.22
CA SER A 280 -11.68 34.44 58.84
C SER A 280 -10.74 33.48 59.59
N ARG A 281 -9.42 33.52 59.31
CA ARG A 281 -8.41 34.10 60.22
C ARG A 281 -6.96 34.15 59.69
N LYS A 282 -6.40 35.36 59.74
CA LYS A 282 -5.07 35.79 60.23
C LYS A 282 -3.76 35.14 59.73
N THR A 283 -3.01 35.99 59.01
CA THR A 283 -1.54 36.19 59.00
C THR A 283 -0.92 36.26 60.41
N PRO A 284 0.40 36.03 60.61
CA PRO A 284 1.42 37.02 60.18
C PRO A 284 2.85 36.52 59.79
N ALA A 285 3.52 37.41 59.04
CA ALA A 285 4.93 37.88 59.13
C ALA A 285 6.11 36.88 59.10
N LYS A 286 7.00 36.94 58.10
CA LYS A 286 8.12 37.89 57.85
C LYS A 286 9.40 37.53 58.62
N LYS A 287 10.47 37.11 57.92
CA LYS A 287 11.75 37.84 57.84
C LYS A 287 12.80 37.15 56.97
N SER A 288 13.49 38.02 56.25
CA SER A 288 14.68 37.85 55.43
C SER A 288 15.93 37.45 56.22
N ALA A 289 16.84 36.76 55.55
CA ALA A 289 18.25 37.14 55.40
C ALA A 289 18.68 36.70 54.00
#